data_AF-X1KQA7-F1
#
_entry.id   AF-X1KQA7-F1
#
_cell.length_a   1.000
_cell.length_b   1.000
_cell.length_c   1.000
_cell.angle_alpha   90.00
_cell.angle_beta   90.00
_cell.angle_gamma   90.00
#
_symmetry.space_group_name_H-M   'P 1'
#
loop_
_entity.id
_entity.type
_entity.pdbx_description
1 polymer ?
#
loop_
_entity_poly.entity_id
_entity_poly.type
_entity_poly.pdbx_seq_one_letter_code
_entity_poly.pdbx_strand_id
1 'polypeptide(L)'
;FKVGRLEEKRSLRGCEYGEVIFGGCQVPAENRLGEEGEGLRIVMEAVSEYGRSGVSAVGLGIISGCLQVAAEFARERVVGGKPIIEYRQIKEHVQEIEKIYRRALEFLLVACRMVDEGGRADRELALAKKECSEGAFRSAGLAGEVLGGAAI
;
A
#
# COMPACT_ATOMS: atom_id res chain seq x y z
N PHE A 1 -11.20 -25.46 14.12
CA PHE A 1 -10.25 -25.17 13.01
C PHE A 1 -8.84 -25.26 13.55
N LYS A 2 -7.82 -25.36 12.70
CA LYS A 2 -6.41 -25.28 13.11
C LYS A 2 -5.63 -24.34 12.18
N VAL A 3 -4.62 -23.68 12.74
CA VAL A 3 -3.64 -22.92 11.95
C VAL A 3 -2.72 -23.92 11.26
N GLY A 4 -2.57 -23.77 9.94
CA GLY A 4 -1.70 -24.60 9.12
C GLY A 4 -0.31 -23.99 8.96
N ARG A 5 0.26 -24.08 7.76
CA ARG A 5 1.58 -23.50 7.49
C ARG A 5 1.53 -21.97 7.55
N LEU A 6 2.51 -21.36 8.20
CA LEU A 6 2.77 -19.92 8.10
C LEU A 6 3.72 -19.65 6.92
N GLU A 7 3.42 -18.61 6.16
CA GLU A 7 4.17 -18.25 4.96
C GLU A 7 5.35 -17.32 5.29
N GLU A 8 6.54 -17.71 4.82
CA GLU A 8 7.71 -16.84 4.80
C GLU A 8 7.59 -15.84 3.64
N LYS A 9 7.39 -14.57 3.99
CA LYS A 9 7.20 -13.49 3.01
C LYS A 9 8.49 -12.71 2.80
N ARG A 10 8.73 -12.29 1.55
CA ARG A 10 9.81 -11.35 1.21
C ARG A 10 9.55 -9.93 1.70
N SER A 11 8.28 -9.54 1.83
CA SER A 11 7.82 -8.22 2.25
C SER A 11 6.72 -8.37 3.31
N LEU A 12 6.35 -7.27 3.98
CA LEU A 12 5.30 -7.22 5.01
C LEU A 12 5.49 -8.33 6.07
N ARG A 13 6.73 -8.57 6.48
CA ARG A 13 7.11 -9.67 7.39
C ARG A 13 6.48 -9.55 8.79
N GLY A 14 6.10 -8.34 9.20
CA GLY A 14 5.38 -8.09 10.45
C GLY A 14 3.90 -8.49 10.42
N CYS A 15 3.35 -8.84 9.25
CA CYS A 15 2.00 -9.37 9.13
C CYS A 15 2.07 -10.91 9.11
N GLU A 16 1.42 -11.57 10.07
CA GLU A 16 1.29 -13.03 10.04
C GLU A 16 0.34 -13.44 8.92
N TYR A 17 0.77 -14.39 8.09
CA TYR A 17 0.00 -14.88 6.96
C TYR A 17 0.23 -16.38 6.83
N GLY A 18 -0.83 -17.14 6.62
CA GLY A 18 -0.75 -18.60 6.57
C GLY A 18 -2.10 -19.25 6.35
N GLU A 19 -2.08 -20.57 6.38
CA GLU A 19 -3.25 -21.40 6.14
C GLU A 19 -4.17 -21.47 7.36
N VAL A 20 -5.47 -21.53 7.10
CA VAL A 20 -6.48 -21.90 8.10
C VAL A 20 -7.22 -23.12 7.59
N ILE A 21 -7.10 -24.23 8.33
CA ILE A 21 -7.67 -25.52 7.93
C ILE A 21 -8.95 -25.79 8.72
N PHE A 22 -10.04 -25.94 7.99
CA PHE A 22 -11.34 -26.35 8.51
C PHE A 22 -11.54 -27.85 8.28
N GLY A 23 -11.76 -28.61 9.35
CA GLY A 23 -12.02 -30.05 9.28
C GLY A 23 -13.07 -30.43 10.31
N GLY A 24 -14.25 -30.85 9.84
CA GLY A 24 -15.37 -31.21 10.70
C GLY A 24 -15.88 -30.07 11.61
N CYS A 25 -15.61 -28.81 11.29
CA CYS A 25 -16.06 -27.67 12.09
C CYS A 25 -17.59 -27.53 11.99
N GLN A 26 -18.30 -27.78 13.09
CA GLN A 26 -19.71 -27.39 13.20
C GLN A 26 -19.80 -25.92 13.57
N VAL A 27 -20.57 -25.15 12.81
CA VAL A 27 -20.78 -23.71 13.02
C VAL A 27 -22.27 -23.48 13.29
N PRO A 28 -22.63 -22.89 14.43
CA PRO A 28 -24.03 -22.58 14.74
C PRO A 28 -24.66 -21.63 13.72
N ALA A 29 -25.98 -21.74 13.51
CA ALA A 29 -26.71 -20.96 12.51
C ALA A 29 -26.68 -19.44 12.81
N GLU A 30 -26.60 -19.08 14.09
CA GLU A 30 -26.49 -17.71 14.59
C GLU A 30 -25.16 -17.03 14.24
N ASN A 31 -24.12 -17.80 13.87
CA ASN A 31 -22.83 -17.25 13.44
C ASN A 31 -22.80 -16.89 11.94
N ARG A 32 -23.90 -17.11 11.21
CA ARG A 32 -24.00 -16.75 9.79
C ARG A 32 -24.05 -15.24 9.64
N LEU A 33 -23.23 -14.72 8.74
CA LEU A 33 -23.27 -13.33 8.32
C LEU A 33 -24.20 -13.21 7.11
N GLY A 34 -25.31 -12.48 7.25
CA GLY A 34 -26.33 -12.34 6.22
C GLY A 34 -27.14 -13.63 5.97
N GLU A 35 -27.83 -13.68 4.84
CA GLU A 35 -28.67 -14.81 4.46
C GLU A 35 -27.91 -15.89 3.67
N GLU A 36 -28.51 -17.08 3.55
CA GLU A 36 -27.93 -18.17 2.75
C GLU A 36 -27.78 -17.76 1.27
N GLY A 37 -26.57 -17.92 0.73
CA GLY A 37 -26.23 -17.53 -0.65
C GLY A 37 -25.65 -16.13 -0.81
N GLU A 38 -25.64 -15.28 0.23
CA GLU A 38 -25.16 -13.89 0.12
C GLU A 38 -23.63 -13.72 0.27
N GLY A 39 -22.90 -14.79 0.56
CA GLY A 39 -21.47 -14.71 0.93
C GLY A 39 -20.61 -13.95 -0.08
N LEU A 40 -20.83 -14.13 -1.38
CA LEU A 40 -20.07 -13.40 -2.41
C LEU A 40 -20.34 -11.89 -2.36
N ARG A 41 -21.60 -11.49 -2.19
CA ARG A 41 -22.00 -10.08 -2.10
C ARG A 41 -21.32 -9.42 -0.91
N ILE A 42 -21.43 -10.05 0.27
CA ILE A 42 -20.85 -9.57 1.52
C ILE A 42 -19.32 -9.39 1.41
N VAL A 43 -18.63 -10.38 0.83
CA VAL A 43 -17.17 -10.30 0.64
C VAL A 43 -16.80 -9.18 -0.33
N MET A 44 -17.53 -9.04 -1.44
CA MET A 44 -17.24 -7.99 -2.43
C MET A 44 -17.49 -6.59 -1.90
N GLU A 45 -18.53 -6.39 -1.09
CA GLU A 45 -18.80 -5.14 -0.37
C GLU A 45 -17.65 -4.84 0.60
N ALA A 46 -17.30 -5.78 1.47
CA ALA A 46 -16.23 -5.60 2.44
C ALA A 46 -14.87 -5.26 1.78
N VAL A 47 -14.54 -5.94 0.68
CA VAL A 47 -13.31 -5.66 -0.09
C VAL A 47 -13.37 -4.28 -0.74
N SER A 48 -14.51 -3.91 -1.33
CA SER A 48 -14.64 -2.68 -2.10
C SER A 48 -14.67 -1.46 -1.21
N GLU A 49 -15.39 -1.51 -0.09
CA GLU A 49 -15.60 -0.37 0.83
C GLU A 49 -14.43 -0.17 1.79
N TYR A 50 -13.89 -1.27 2.36
CA TYR A 50 -12.89 -1.18 3.43
C TYR A 50 -11.53 -1.75 3.03
N GLY A 51 -11.51 -2.87 2.30
CA GLY A 51 -10.25 -3.53 1.94
C GLY A 51 -9.35 -2.67 1.06
N ARG A 52 -9.93 -2.02 0.04
CA ARG A 52 -9.19 -1.18 -0.92
C ARG A 52 -8.62 0.09 -0.28
N SER A 53 -9.38 0.78 0.56
CA SER A 53 -8.92 1.99 1.26
C SER A 53 -7.76 1.67 2.20
N GLY A 54 -7.86 0.58 2.97
CA GLY A 54 -6.79 0.13 3.88
C GLY A 54 -5.48 -0.18 3.14
N VAL A 55 -5.52 -0.95 2.05
CA VAL A 55 -4.32 -1.26 1.26
C VAL A 55 -3.75 -0.01 0.57
N SER A 56 -4.61 0.90 0.12
CA SER A 56 -4.17 2.18 -0.45
C SER A 56 -3.40 3.02 0.55
N ALA A 57 -3.90 3.13 1.79
CA ALA A 57 -3.24 3.86 2.86
C ALA A 57 -1.85 3.28 3.20
N VAL A 58 -1.71 1.95 3.22
CA VAL A 58 -0.41 1.30 3.39
C VAL A 58 0.55 1.68 2.25
N GLY A 59 0.09 1.61 1.00
CA GLY A 59 0.89 2.00 -0.17
C GLY A 59 1.34 3.47 -0.10
N LEU A 60 0.44 4.37 0.29
CA LEU A 60 0.74 5.79 0.48
C LEU A 60 1.79 6.03 1.56
N GLY A 61 1.71 5.29 2.68
CA GLY A 61 2.72 5.32 3.73
C GLY A 61 4.11 4.89 3.23
N ILE A 62 4.17 3.83 2.42
CA ILE A 62 5.42 3.38 1.79
C ILE A 62 6.00 4.47 0.87
N ILE A 63 5.18 5.10 0.03
CA ILE A 63 5.62 6.18 -0.85
C ILE A 63 6.21 7.33 -0.03
N SER A 64 5.52 7.74 1.04
CA SER A 64 5.97 8.79 1.96
C SER A 64 7.33 8.47 2.59
N GLY A 65 7.48 7.25 3.10
CA GLY A 65 8.75 6.77 3.66
C GLY A 65 9.89 6.78 2.62
N CYS A 66 9.62 6.34 1.39
CA CYS A 66 10.59 6.40 0.29
C CYS A 66 11.02 7.84 -0.01
N LEU A 67 10.06 8.79 -0.04
CA LEU A 67 10.35 10.20 -0.28
C LEU A 67 11.24 10.77 0.83
N GLN A 68 10.90 10.51 2.08
CA GLN A 68 11.65 10.99 3.24
C GLN A 68 13.09 10.48 3.19
N VAL A 69 13.28 9.16 3.13
CA VAL A 69 14.61 8.53 3.16
C VAL A 69 15.46 8.97 1.96
N ALA A 70 14.88 9.01 0.75
CA ALA A 70 15.62 9.43 -0.44
C ALA A 70 16.02 10.92 -0.38
N ALA A 71 15.12 11.80 0.06
CA ALA A 71 15.40 13.23 0.14
C ALA A 71 16.42 13.57 1.24
N GLU A 72 16.35 12.90 2.38
CA GLU A 72 17.31 13.05 3.49
C GLU A 72 18.70 12.57 3.06
N PHE A 73 18.81 11.33 2.58
CA PHE A 73 20.07 10.76 2.12
C PHE A 73 20.71 11.62 1.02
N ALA A 74 19.92 12.10 0.06
CA ALA A 74 20.44 12.90 -1.05
C ALA A 74 21.04 14.24 -0.60
N ARG A 75 20.55 14.83 0.49
CA ARG A 75 21.06 16.10 1.04
C ARG A 75 22.34 15.89 1.85
N GLU A 76 22.45 14.77 2.54
CA GLU A 76 23.58 14.51 3.44
C GLU A 76 24.77 13.86 2.71
N ARG A 77 24.49 13.00 1.72
CA ARG A 77 25.54 12.28 1.00
C ARG A 77 26.29 13.23 0.09
N VAL A 78 27.61 13.35 0.32
CA VAL A 78 28.52 14.15 -0.52
C VAL A 78 29.32 13.24 -1.44
N VAL A 79 29.29 13.53 -2.74
CA VAL A 79 30.13 12.89 -3.77
C VAL A 79 30.62 13.98 -4.72
N GLY A 80 31.87 13.89 -5.18
CA GLY A 80 32.43 14.90 -6.08
C GLY A 80 32.46 16.31 -5.48
N GLY A 81 32.58 16.42 -4.15
CA GLY A 81 32.71 17.68 -3.42
C GLY A 81 31.39 18.41 -3.12
N LYS A 82 30.23 17.83 -3.42
CA LYS A 82 28.92 18.44 -3.12
C LYS A 82 27.84 17.41 -2.78
N PRO A 83 26.75 17.81 -2.10
CA PRO A 83 25.60 16.96 -1.87
C PRO A 83 25.04 16.35 -3.16
N ILE A 84 24.66 15.07 -3.14
CA ILE A 84 24.20 14.40 -4.35
C ILE A 84 22.87 14.94 -4.86
N ILE A 85 22.07 15.58 -4.00
CA ILE A 85 20.86 16.32 -4.38
C ILE A 85 21.16 17.46 -5.37
N GLU A 86 22.41 17.88 -5.56
CA GLU A 86 22.72 18.87 -6.58
C GLU A 86 22.75 18.30 -8.00
N TYR A 87 22.94 16.99 -8.15
CA TYR A 87 22.92 16.34 -9.45
C TYR A 87 21.50 16.26 -9.99
N ARG A 88 21.34 16.59 -11.28
CA ARG A 88 20.04 16.67 -11.95
C ARG A 88 19.24 15.37 -11.83
N GLN A 89 19.87 14.24 -12.13
CA GLN A 89 19.21 12.93 -12.11
C GLN A 89 18.65 12.59 -10.72
N ILE A 90 19.41 12.85 -9.65
CA ILE A 90 18.98 12.62 -8.26
C ILE A 90 17.78 13.50 -7.92
N LYS A 91 17.80 14.78 -8.31
CA LYS A 91 16.64 15.68 -8.13
C LYS A 91 15.41 15.16 -8.85
N GLU A 92 15.57 14.71 -10.10
CA GLU A 92 14.47 14.18 -10.90
C GLU A 92 13.85 12.94 -10.25
N HIS A 93 14.65 12.04 -9.67
CA HIS A 93 14.14 10.89 -8.93
C HIS A 93 13.35 11.29 -7.69
N VAL A 94 13.88 12.18 -6.84
CA VAL A 94 13.18 12.65 -5.63
C VAL A 94 11.88 13.38 -6.00
N GLN A 95 11.91 14.24 -7.02
CA GLN A 95 10.73 14.94 -7.52
C GLN A 95 9.68 14.00 -8.11
N GLU A 96 10.10 12.92 -8.78
CA GLU A 96 9.17 11.92 -9.30
C GLU A 96 8.47 11.16 -8.17
N ILE A 97 9.19 10.80 -7.10
CA ILE A 97 8.57 10.22 -5.91
C ILE A 97 7.55 11.20 -5.30
N GLU A 98 7.87 12.49 -5.20
CA GLU A 98 6.94 13.50 -4.69
C GLU A 98 5.68 13.64 -5.55
N LYS A 99 5.82 13.63 -6.89
CA LYS A 99 4.67 13.65 -7.81
C LYS A 99 3.77 12.44 -7.62
N ILE A 100 4.36 11.25 -7.48
CA ILE A 100 3.64 10.01 -7.20
C ILE A 100 2.89 10.13 -5.87
N TYR A 101 3.54 10.61 -4.81
CA TYR A 101 2.92 10.81 -3.50
C TYR A 101 1.69 11.72 -3.58
N ARG A 102 1.85 12.90 -4.18
CA ARG A 102 0.75 13.89 -4.29
C ARG A 102 -0.42 13.33 -5.09
N ARG A 103 -0.15 12.63 -6.19
CA ARG A 103 -1.20 12.00 -7.00
C ARG A 103 -1.91 10.89 -6.22
N ALA A 104 -1.16 9.97 -5.62
CA ALA A 104 -1.71 8.86 -4.85
C ALA A 104 -2.56 9.34 -3.65
N LEU A 105 -2.07 10.36 -2.95
CA LEU A 105 -2.81 11.00 -1.85
C LEU A 105 -4.15 11.56 -2.34
N GLU A 106 -4.17 12.28 -3.46
CA GLU A 106 -5.40 12.86 -4.00
C GLU A 106 -6.43 11.79 -4.35
N PHE A 107 -6.02 10.72 -5.07
CA PHE A 107 -6.92 9.61 -5.39
C PHE A 107 -7.52 8.99 -4.13
N LEU A 108 -6.72 8.78 -3.10
CA LEU A 108 -7.19 8.19 -1.85
C LEU A 108 -8.13 9.13 -1.09
N LEU A 109 -7.79 10.41 -0.96
CA LEU A 109 -8.61 11.39 -0.24
C LEU A 109 -9.97 11.61 -0.91
N VAL A 110 -10.01 11.69 -2.24
CA VAL A 110 -11.27 11.81 -2.99
C VAL A 110 -12.14 10.57 -2.75
N ALA A 111 -11.56 9.37 -2.88
CA ALA A 111 -12.30 8.13 -2.69
C ALA A 111 -12.84 7.99 -1.25
N CYS A 112 -12.03 8.27 -0.24
CA CYS A 112 -12.45 8.21 1.16
C CYS A 112 -13.52 9.25 1.48
N ARG A 113 -13.41 10.48 0.97
CA ARG A 113 -14.43 11.51 1.18
C ARG A 113 -15.79 11.07 0.64
N MET A 114 -15.82 10.44 -0.53
CA MET A 114 -17.07 9.92 -1.10
C MET A 114 -17.70 8.85 -0.22
N VAL A 115 -16.88 7.98 0.41
CA VAL A 115 -17.37 7.00 1.40
C VAL A 115 -17.94 7.71 2.63
N ASP A 116 -17.22 8.68 3.19
CA ASP A 116 -17.62 9.41 4.39
C ASP A 116 -18.93 10.20 4.19
N GLU A 117 -19.19 10.67 2.97
CA GLU A 117 -20.43 11.34 2.56
C GLU A 117 -21.60 10.37 2.31
N GLY A 118 -21.39 9.06 2.51
CA GLY A 118 -22.39 8.01 2.27
C GLY A 118 -22.61 7.70 0.79
N GLY A 119 -21.72 8.18 -0.08
CA GLY A 119 -21.74 7.94 -1.51
C GLY A 119 -21.10 6.60 -1.90
N ARG A 120 -21.35 6.19 -3.15
CA ARG A 120 -20.67 5.03 -3.75
C ARG A 120 -19.29 5.42 -4.26
N ALA A 121 -18.24 4.72 -3.83
CA ALA A 121 -16.85 5.00 -4.20
C ALA A 121 -16.09 3.76 -4.72
N ASP A 122 -16.81 2.73 -5.18
CA ASP A 122 -16.21 1.44 -5.55
C ASP A 122 -15.14 1.56 -6.66
N ARG A 123 -15.40 2.42 -7.64
CA ARG A 123 -14.48 2.72 -8.74
C ARG A 123 -13.29 3.55 -8.26
N GLU A 124 -13.54 4.59 -7.47
CA GLU A 124 -12.54 5.54 -6.99
C GLU A 124 -11.57 4.84 -6.03
N LEU A 125 -12.07 3.97 -5.14
CA LEU A 125 -11.25 3.12 -4.28
C LEU A 125 -10.41 2.12 -5.07
N ALA A 126 -10.92 1.59 -6.19
CA ALA A 126 -10.14 0.72 -7.07
C ALA A 126 -8.99 1.49 -7.74
N LEU A 127 -9.24 2.71 -8.21
CA LEU A 127 -8.23 3.59 -8.78
C LEU A 127 -7.19 3.99 -7.73
N ALA A 128 -7.62 4.41 -6.55
CA ALA A 128 -6.74 4.75 -5.43
C ALA A 128 -5.84 3.57 -5.06
N LYS A 129 -6.39 2.36 -4.97
CA LYS A 129 -5.61 1.15 -4.65
C LYS A 129 -4.54 0.89 -5.71
N LYS A 130 -4.89 1.02 -6.98
CA LYS A 130 -3.93 0.84 -8.08
C LYS A 130 -2.81 1.87 -8.00
N GLU A 131 -3.16 3.16 -7.94
CA GLU A 131 -2.20 4.27 -7.92
C GLU A 131 -1.27 4.20 -6.72
N CYS A 132 -1.80 3.89 -5.53
CA CYS A 132 -0.98 3.75 -4.32
C CYS A 132 -0.06 2.52 -4.39
N SER A 133 -0.55 1.38 -4.91
CA SER A 133 0.26 0.15 -4.97
C SER A 133 1.38 0.24 -6.01
N GLU A 134 1.06 0.70 -7.22
CA GLU A 134 2.05 0.88 -8.30
C GLU A 134 3.01 2.02 -7.96
N GLY A 135 2.48 3.10 -7.38
CA GLY A 135 3.27 4.21 -6.86
C GLY A 135 4.29 3.75 -5.82
N ALA A 136 3.87 2.94 -4.84
CA ALA A 136 4.78 2.41 -3.82
C ALA A 136 5.92 1.60 -4.41
N PHE A 137 5.63 0.71 -5.37
CA PHE A 137 6.66 -0.07 -6.04
C PHE A 137 7.66 0.83 -6.80
N ARG A 138 7.15 1.79 -7.57
CA ARG A 138 7.98 2.71 -8.35
C ARG A 138 8.81 3.63 -7.46
N SER A 139 8.23 4.14 -6.38
CA SER A 139 8.91 5.00 -5.41
C SER A 139 10.02 4.27 -4.67
N ALA A 140 9.81 3.00 -4.30
CA ALA A 140 10.85 2.17 -3.69
C ALA A 140 12.04 1.95 -4.65
N GLY A 141 11.77 1.70 -5.94
CA GLY A 141 12.83 1.58 -6.96
C GLY A 141 13.64 2.87 -7.12
N LEU A 142 12.96 4.02 -7.26
CA LEU A 142 13.62 5.32 -7.37
C LEU A 142 14.41 5.70 -6.12
N ALA A 143 13.89 5.39 -4.93
CA ALA A 143 14.63 5.57 -3.68
C ALA A 143 15.89 4.70 -3.68
N GLY A 144 15.80 3.43 -4.09
CA GLY A 144 16.96 2.55 -4.26
C GLY A 144 18.05 3.16 -5.15
N GLU A 145 17.68 3.74 -6.29
CA GLU A 145 18.63 4.44 -7.18
C GLU A 145 19.30 5.64 -6.51
N VAL A 146 18.57 6.40 -5.69
CA VAL A 146 19.13 7.54 -4.94
C VAL A 146 20.11 7.08 -3.85
N LEU A 147 19.78 5.99 -3.15
CA LEU A 147 20.62 5.43 -2.08
C LEU A 147 21.83 4.66 -2.63
N GLY A 148 21.73 4.13 -3.84
CA GLY A 148 22.77 3.31 -4.46
C GLY A 148 23.12 2.09 -3.58
N GLY A 149 24.42 1.84 -3.38
CA GLY A 149 24.90 0.73 -2.56
C GLY A 149 24.49 0.77 -1.08
N ALA A 150 23.97 1.89 -0.57
CA ALA A 150 23.47 1.98 0.80
C ALA A 150 22.08 1.34 0.99
N ALA A 151 21.40 0.96 -0.09
CA ALA A 151 20.08 0.33 -0.05
C ALA A 151 20.10 -1.20 0.13
N ILE A 152 21.28 -1.83 0.08
CA ILE A 152 21.50 -3.29 0.06
C ILE A 152 22.21 -3.70 1.36
#